data_AF-A0A448WHN2-F1
#
_entry.id   AF-A0A448WHN2-F1
#
_cell.length_a   1.000
_cell.length_b   1.000
_cell.length_c   1.000
_cell.angle_alpha   90.00
_cell.angle_beta   90.00
_cell.angle_gamma   90.00
#
_symmetry.space_group_name_H-M   'P 1'
#
loop_
_entity.id
_entity.type
_entity.pdbx_description
1 polymer ?
#
loop_
_entity_poly.entity_id
_entity_poly.type
_entity_poly.pdbx_seq_one_letter_code
_entity_poly.pdbx_strand_id
1 'polypeptide(L)'
;MLQCYPHMGNCLLAVVRGFLEEEKLSGTEICSYSSADLERDSQATHHFSTFLFEVAAQYPSMAQSILPLLRPRLDEDPYQMRNCALSVIGEVLRGFARREQLDSKERMQRDKLLDLLQEHIHDVNSFVRAKALQIWHNIVTTGVGYYIFFYVEKLGF
;
A
#
# COMPACT_ATOMS: atom_id res chain seq x y z
N MET A 1 -6.17 -22.43 -0.25
CA MET A 1 -5.96 -22.69 1.19
C MET A 1 -6.07 -21.45 2.09
N LEU A 2 -6.07 -20.21 1.56
CA LEU A 2 -6.29 -18.96 2.33
C LEU A 2 -7.77 -18.61 2.60
N GLN A 3 -8.72 -19.47 2.20
CA GLN A 3 -10.14 -19.11 2.10
C GLN A 3 -10.94 -19.13 3.42
N CYS A 4 -10.41 -19.64 4.54
CA CYS A 4 -11.29 -19.97 5.68
C CYS A 4 -10.87 -19.50 7.09
N TYR A 5 -9.70 -18.92 7.32
CA TYR A 5 -9.28 -18.63 8.71
C TYR A 5 -8.55 -17.28 8.85
N PRO A 6 -9.12 -16.29 9.56
CA PRO A 6 -8.42 -15.05 9.93
C PRO A 6 -7.08 -15.31 10.65
N HIS A 7 -6.98 -16.44 11.35
CA HIS A 7 -5.77 -16.90 12.01
C HIS A 7 -4.62 -17.23 11.05
N MET A 8 -4.90 -17.55 9.77
CA MET A 8 -3.85 -17.76 8.77
C MET A 8 -3.09 -16.49 8.43
N GLY A 9 -3.69 -15.31 8.54
CA GLY A 9 -2.96 -14.04 8.36
C GLY A 9 -1.79 -13.94 9.34
N ASN A 10 -2.06 -14.20 10.63
CA ASN A 10 -1.04 -14.22 11.67
C ASN A 10 0.02 -15.32 11.47
N CYS A 11 -0.40 -16.51 11.02
CA CYS A 11 0.54 -17.59 10.71
C CYS A 11 1.44 -17.25 9.50
N LEU A 12 0.88 -16.65 8.44
CA LEU A 12 1.63 -16.25 7.25
C LEU A 12 2.61 -15.12 7.59
N LEU A 13 2.22 -14.19 8.44
CA LEU A 13 3.08 -13.13 8.95
C LEU A 13 4.22 -13.66 9.83
N ALA A 14 3.97 -14.69 10.65
CA ALA A 14 5.00 -15.37 11.42
C ALA A 14 5.98 -16.14 10.52
N VAL A 15 5.50 -16.75 9.43
CA VAL A 15 6.34 -17.39 8.42
C VAL A 15 7.19 -16.36 7.69
N VAL A 16 6.58 -15.24 7.24
CA VAL A 16 7.32 -14.12 6.63
C VAL A 16 8.35 -13.57 7.60
N ARG A 17 8.03 -13.42 8.89
CA ARG A 17 9.00 -13.01 9.91
C ARG A 17 10.23 -13.91 9.91
N GLY A 18 10.04 -15.22 9.99
CA GLY A 18 11.15 -16.18 9.98
C GLY A 18 12.03 -16.06 8.74
N PHE A 19 11.41 -15.87 7.56
CA PHE A 19 12.19 -15.70 6.32
C PHE A 19 12.86 -14.32 6.19
N LEU A 20 12.28 -13.26 6.75
CA LEU A 20 12.88 -11.93 6.78
C LEU A 20 14.07 -11.87 7.75
N GLU A 21 13.95 -12.51 8.92
CA GLU A 21 15.05 -12.63 9.89
C GLU A 21 16.26 -13.39 9.32
N GLU A 22 16.01 -14.31 8.38
CA GLU A 22 17.06 -15.03 7.65
C GLU A 22 17.57 -14.30 6.39
N GLU A 23 17.09 -13.06 6.09
CA GLU A 23 17.35 -12.29 4.84
C GLU A 23 17.04 -13.05 3.53
N LYS A 24 16.23 -14.11 3.59
CA LYS A 24 15.96 -14.97 2.43
C LYS A 24 14.81 -14.52 1.55
N LEU A 25 13.98 -13.58 2.02
CA LEU A 25 12.77 -13.17 1.31
C LEU A 25 12.89 -11.76 0.75
N SER A 26 12.91 -11.66 -0.58
CA SER A 26 12.97 -10.39 -1.31
C SER A 26 11.58 -9.82 -1.61
N GLY A 27 11.52 -8.50 -1.79
CA GLY A 27 10.28 -7.83 -2.20
C GLY A 27 9.71 -8.35 -3.53
N THR A 28 10.58 -8.79 -4.44
CA THR A 28 10.21 -9.41 -5.72
C THR A 28 9.44 -10.71 -5.52
N GLU A 29 9.89 -11.57 -4.61
CA GLU A 29 9.20 -12.84 -4.31
C GLU A 29 7.84 -12.59 -3.66
N ILE A 30 7.78 -11.65 -2.70
CA ILE A 30 6.53 -11.26 -2.01
C ILE A 30 5.51 -10.70 -3.00
N CYS A 31 5.99 -9.95 -3.98
CA CYS A 31 5.16 -9.34 -5.01
C CYS A 31 4.86 -10.30 -6.17
N SER A 32 5.50 -11.45 -6.29
CA SER A 32 5.26 -12.34 -7.42
C SER A 32 3.86 -12.97 -7.38
N TYR A 33 3.12 -12.85 -8.48
CA TYR A 33 1.84 -13.52 -8.72
C TYR A 33 1.60 -13.69 -10.22
N SER A 34 0.61 -14.52 -10.57
CA SER A 34 0.10 -14.67 -11.93
C SER A 34 -1.15 -13.79 -12.10
N SER A 35 -1.12 -12.78 -12.97
CA SER A 35 -2.26 -11.89 -13.20
C SER A 35 -3.51 -12.66 -13.64
N ALA A 36 -3.32 -13.71 -14.44
CA ALA A 36 -4.41 -14.58 -14.90
C ALA A 36 -5.10 -15.33 -13.75
N ASP A 37 -4.39 -15.65 -12.67
CA ASP A 37 -4.98 -16.33 -11.51
C ASP A 37 -5.80 -15.36 -10.65
N LEU A 38 -5.34 -14.10 -10.53
CA LEU A 38 -6.04 -13.07 -9.77
C LEU A 38 -7.30 -12.55 -10.49
N GLU A 39 -7.25 -12.41 -11.82
CA GLU A 39 -8.42 -12.03 -12.63
C GLU A 39 -9.57 -13.05 -12.49
N ARG A 40 -9.25 -14.33 -12.32
CA ARG A 40 -10.24 -15.41 -12.24
C ARG A 40 -10.80 -15.61 -10.83
N ASP A 41 -10.08 -15.19 -9.79
CA ASP A 41 -10.46 -15.42 -8.40
C ASP A 41 -10.39 -14.12 -7.57
N SER A 42 -11.56 -13.50 -7.40
CA SER A 42 -11.71 -12.30 -6.56
C SER A 42 -11.33 -12.52 -5.08
N GLN A 43 -11.48 -13.74 -4.55
CA GLN A 43 -11.05 -14.06 -3.18
C GLN A 43 -9.53 -14.16 -3.10
N ALA A 44 -8.88 -14.77 -4.10
CA ALA A 44 -7.42 -14.81 -4.18
C ALA A 44 -6.83 -13.39 -4.22
N THR A 45 -7.43 -12.51 -5.04
CA THR A 45 -7.04 -11.10 -5.11
C THR A 45 -7.20 -10.38 -3.77
N HIS A 46 -8.32 -10.60 -3.08
CA HIS A 46 -8.54 -10.04 -1.75
C HIS A 46 -7.50 -10.53 -0.73
N HIS A 47 -7.24 -11.84 -0.67
CA HIS A 47 -6.25 -12.41 0.27
C HIS A 47 -4.83 -11.91 -0.02
N PHE A 48 -4.45 -11.82 -1.29
CA PHE A 48 -3.17 -11.26 -1.70
C PHE A 48 -3.05 -9.79 -1.29
N SER A 49 -4.12 -9.01 -1.48
CA SER A 49 -4.16 -7.61 -1.08
C SER A 49 -3.96 -7.41 0.42
N THR A 50 -4.68 -8.20 1.22
CA THR A 50 -4.55 -8.20 2.69
C THR A 50 -3.15 -8.60 3.12
N PHE A 51 -2.57 -9.65 2.51
CA PHE A 51 -1.22 -10.08 2.80
C PHE A 51 -0.19 -8.97 2.54
N LEU A 52 -0.21 -8.34 1.37
CA LEU A 52 0.73 -7.27 1.03
C LEU A 52 0.58 -6.06 1.96
N PHE A 53 -0.65 -5.70 2.31
CA PHE A 53 -0.92 -4.63 3.28
C PHE A 53 -0.31 -4.95 4.65
N GLU A 54 -0.54 -6.15 5.17
CA GLU A 54 0.00 -6.58 6.47
C GLU A 54 1.54 -6.62 6.48
N VAL A 55 2.16 -7.10 5.40
CA VAL A 55 3.63 -7.04 5.25
C VAL A 55 4.12 -5.60 5.28
N ALA A 56 3.47 -4.70 4.54
CA ALA A 56 3.86 -3.29 4.51
C ALA A 56 3.69 -2.60 5.87
N ALA A 57 2.62 -2.94 6.61
CA ALA A 57 2.34 -2.37 7.92
C ALA A 57 3.33 -2.85 9.00
N GLN A 58 3.78 -4.10 8.92
CA GLN A 58 4.68 -4.68 9.93
C GLN A 58 6.16 -4.48 9.64
N TYR A 59 6.54 -4.36 8.36
CA TYR A 59 7.94 -4.27 7.95
C TYR A 59 8.16 -3.03 7.06
N PRO A 60 8.39 -1.84 7.65
CA PRO A 60 8.53 -0.59 6.89
C PRO A 60 9.65 -0.62 5.84
N SER A 61 10.77 -1.29 6.12
CA SER A 61 11.86 -1.47 5.15
C SER A 61 11.42 -2.28 3.93
N MET A 62 10.62 -3.33 4.14
CA MET A 62 10.04 -4.12 3.06
C MET A 62 8.98 -3.33 2.30
N ALA A 63 8.15 -2.55 3.00
CA ALA A 63 7.18 -1.66 2.39
C ALA A 63 7.85 -0.70 1.38
N GLN A 64 9.01 -0.15 1.74
CA GLN A 64 9.80 0.71 0.85
C GLN A 64 10.36 -0.04 -0.36
N SER A 65 10.84 -1.27 -0.18
CA SER A 65 11.47 -2.05 -1.26
C SER A 65 10.46 -2.52 -2.31
N ILE A 66 9.19 -2.73 -1.93
CA ILE A 66 8.14 -3.18 -2.86
C ILE A 66 7.47 -2.04 -3.65
N LEU A 67 7.62 -0.77 -3.24
CA LEU A 67 6.99 0.36 -3.93
C LEU A 67 7.27 0.43 -5.45
N PRO A 68 8.51 0.20 -5.94
CA PRO A 68 8.77 0.18 -7.38
C PRO A 68 7.98 -0.93 -8.11
N LEU A 69 7.72 -2.05 -7.44
CA LEU A 69 6.98 -3.20 -7.98
C LEU A 69 5.47 -2.97 -7.99
N LEU A 70 4.97 -2.08 -7.14
CA LEU A 70 3.55 -1.74 -7.04
C LEU A 70 3.11 -0.65 -8.02
N ARG A 71 4.04 0.17 -8.52
CA ARG A 71 3.72 1.24 -9.48
C ARG A 71 2.99 0.74 -10.72
N PRO A 72 3.44 -0.31 -11.42
CA PRO A 72 2.72 -0.82 -12.60
C PRO A 72 1.30 -1.28 -12.28
N ARG A 73 1.03 -1.70 -11.04
CA ARG A 73 -0.27 -2.24 -10.60
C ARG A 73 -1.33 -1.18 -10.36
N LEU A 74 -0.92 0.09 -10.30
CA LEU A 74 -1.85 1.21 -10.19
C LEU A 74 -2.71 1.38 -11.44
N ASP A 75 -2.25 0.85 -12.58
CA ASP A 75 -2.97 0.89 -13.86
C ASP A 75 -3.51 -0.49 -14.26
N GLU A 76 -3.37 -1.52 -13.41
CA GLU A 76 -3.80 -2.88 -13.72
C GLU A 76 -5.30 -3.10 -13.47
N ASP A 77 -5.90 -3.95 -14.29
CA ASP A 77 -7.17 -4.59 -13.96
C ASP A 77 -6.91 -5.97 -13.32
N PRO A 78 -7.83 -6.45 -12.48
CA PRO A 78 -9.07 -5.78 -12.08
C PRO A 78 -8.81 -4.68 -11.02
N TYR A 79 -9.76 -3.76 -10.82
CA TYR A 79 -9.63 -2.60 -9.92
C TYR A 79 -9.14 -2.93 -8.49
N GLN A 80 -9.35 -4.16 -8.03
CA GLN A 80 -8.87 -4.68 -6.76
C GLN A 80 -7.33 -4.64 -6.67
N MET A 81 -6.61 -4.82 -7.78
CA MET A 81 -5.15 -4.70 -7.82
C MET A 81 -4.67 -3.27 -7.61
N ARG A 82 -5.35 -2.30 -8.23
CA ARG A 82 -5.11 -0.87 -7.97
C ARG A 82 -5.37 -0.53 -6.51
N ASN A 83 -6.48 -1.04 -5.96
CA ASN A 83 -6.80 -0.89 -4.53
C ASN A 83 -5.76 -1.53 -3.60
N CYS A 84 -5.18 -2.66 -3.99
CA CYS A 84 -4.08 -3.30 -3.26
C CYS A 84 -2.85 -2.39 -3.23
N ALA A 85 -2.40 -1.92 -4.40
CA ALA A 85 -1.24 -1.05 -4.54
C ALA A 85 -1.43 0.25 -3.75
N LEU A 86 -2.61 0.89 -3.89
CA LEU A 86 -2.97 2.08 -3.11
C LEU A 86 -2.94 1.83 -1.61
N SER A 87 -3.42 0.66 -1.14
CA SER A 87 -3.43 0.35 0.30
C SER A 87 -2.01 0.26 0.87
N VAL A 88 -1.07 -0.32 0.13
CA VAL A 88 0.35 -0.37 0.54
C VAL A 88 1.01 1.01 0.45
N ILE A 89 0.73 1.80 -0.60
CA ILE A 89 1.22 3.18 -0.72
C ILE A 89 0.71 4.03 0.45
N GLY A 90 -0.57 3.89 0.80
CA GLY A 90 -1.18 4.57 1.93
C GLY A 90 -0.51 4.23 3.26
N GLU A 91 -0.08 2.97 3.42
CA GLU A 91 0.67 2.54 4.60
C GLU A 91 2.02 3.24 4.72
N VAL A 92 2.77 3.31 3.61
CA VAL A 92 4.05 4.02 3.59
C VAL A 92 3.87 5.51 3.87
N LEU A 93 2.87 6.14 3.25
CA LEU A 93 2.53 7.55 3.48
C LEU A 93 2.16 7.82 4.94
N ARG A 94 1.43 6.90 5.58
CA ARG A 94 1.12 6.97 7.01
C ARG A 94 2.38 6.92 7.88
N GLY A 95 3.37 6.09 7.51
CA GLY A 95 4.68 6.07 8.15
C GLY A 95 5.40 7.43 8.07
N PHE A 96 5.33 8.11 6.93
CA PHE A 96 5.88 9.46 6.77
C PHE A 96 5.09 10.51 7.58
N ALA A 97 3.76 10.44 7.59
CA ALA A 97 2.90 11.42 8.26
C ALA A 97 3.08 11.48 9.79
N ARG A 98 3.49 10.35 10.40
CA ARG A 98 3.75 10.25 11.84
C ARG A 98 5.10 10.85 12.28
N ARG A 99 5.95 11.24 11.34
CA ARG A 99 7.30 11.74 11.62
C ARG A 99 7.36 13.25 11.47
N GLU A 100 7.85 13.91 12.52
CA GLU A 100 8.06 15.37 12.51
C GLU A 100 9.10 15.80 11.47
N GLN A 101 10.15 14.99 11.29
CA GLN A 101 11.26 15.28 10.39
C GLN A 101 11.48 14.15 9.39
N LEU A 102 11.39 14.52 8.11
CA LEU A 102 11.81 13.73 6.96
C LEU A 102 13.03 14.38 6.33
N ASP A 103 13.97 13.57 5.86
CA ASP A 103 15.09 14.06 5.05
C ASP A 103 14.63 14.45 3.63
N SER A 104 15.54 15.01 2.83
CA SER A 104 15.22 15.47 1.47
C SER A 104 14.74 14.36 0.52
N LYS A 105 15.29 13.14 0.64
CA LYS A 105 14.93 12.00 -0.20
C LYS A 105 13.56 11.45 0.20
N GLU A 106 13.31 11.35 1.50
CA GLU A 106 12.04 10.91 2.06
C GLU A 106 10.90 11.88 1.70
N ARG A 107 11.15 13.20 1.76
CA ARG A 107 10.19 14.21 1.29
C ARG A 107 9.86 14.05 -0.18
N MET A 108 10.87 13.91 -1.04
CA MET A 108 10.66 13.70 -2.47
C MET A 108 9.86 12.43 -2.75
N GLN A 109 10.14 11.35 -2.01
CA GLN A 109 9.43 10.09 -2.17
C GLN A 109 7.97 10.21 -1.71
N ARG A 110 7.73 10.78 -0.53
CA ARG A 110 6.39 11.10 -0.05
C ARG A 110 5.61 11.90 -1.09
N ASP A 111 6.20 12.97 -1.64
CA ASP A 111 5.52 13.84 -2.59
C ASP A 111 5.10 13.09 -3.86
N LYS A 112 5.98 12.22 -4.38
CA LYS A 112 5.67 11.33 -5.52
C LYS A 112 4.55 10.33 -5.19
N LEU A 113 4.53 9.78 -3.98
CA LEU A 113 3.47 8.86 -3.57
C LEU A 113 2.13 9.58 -3.40
N LEU A 114 2.15 10.84 -2.97
CA LEU A 114 0.95 11.68 -2.91
C LEU A 114 0.43 12.05 -4.29
N ASP A 115 1.32 12.29 -5.26
CA ASP A 115 0.91 12.52 -6.65
C ASP A 115 0.15 11.30 -7.21
N LEU A 116 0.67 10.09 -6.97
CA LEU A 116 -0.01 8.84 -7.35
C LEU A 116 -1.38 8.72 -6.66
N LEU A 117 -1.45 9.02 -5.36
CA LEU A 117 -2.70 8.98 -4.61
C LEU A 117 -3.72 10.02 -5.12
N GLN A 118 -3.25 11.20 -5.50
CA GLN A 118 -4.05 12.29 -6.06
C GLN A 118 -4.59 11.94 -7.44
N GLU A 119 -3.79 11.31 -8.31
CA GLU A 119 -4.24 10.83 -9.61
C GLU A 119 -5.44 9.88 -9.46
N HIS A 120 -5.37 8.98 -8.48
CA HIS A 120 -6.39 7.93 -8.27
C HIS A 120 -7.69 8.42 -7.62
N ILE A 121 -7.79 9.69 -7.18
CA ILE A 121 -9.10 10.26 -6.84
C ILE A 121 -9.97 10.46 -8.09
N HIS A 122 -9.36 10.47 -9.28
CA HIS A 122 -10.02 10.59 -10.59
C HIS A 122 -10.11 9.26 -11.34
N ASP A 123 -9.84 8.13 -10.66
CA ASP A 123 -9.92 6.81 -11.28
C ASP A 123 -11.30 6.54 -11.90
N VAL A 124 -11.34 5.83 -13.03
CA VAL A 124 -12.57 5.42 -13.71
C VAL A 124 -13.51 4.62 -12.79
N ASN A 125 -12.94 3.81 -11.89
CA ASN A 125 -13.65 2.93 -10.97
C ASN A 125 -13.94 3.64 -9.64
N SER A 126 -15.22 3.64 -9.23
CA SER A 126 -15.67 4.31 -8.00
C SER A 126 -15.07 3.74 -6.72
N PHE A 127 -14.76 2.45 -6.67
CA PHE A 127 -14.12 1.83 -5.50
C PHE A 127 -12.68 2.29 -5.33
N VAL A 128 -11.98 2.56 -6.43
CA VAL A 128 -10.61 3.08 -6.40
C VAL A 128 -10.60 4.51 -5.91
N ARG A 129 -11.51 5.36 -6.42
CA ARG A 129 -11.69 6.73 -5.90
C ARG A 129 -11.99 6.74 -4.40
N ALA A 130 -12.91 5.87 -3.95
CA ALA A 130 -13.26 5.76 -2.54
C ALA A 130 -12.06 5.33 -1.68
N LYS A 131 -11.24 4.37 -2.15
CA LYS A 131 -10.02 3.94 -1.48
C LYS A 131 -9.00 5.09 -1.38
N ALA A 132 -8.78 5.83 -2.47
CA ALA A 132 -7.86 6.97 -2.47
C ALA A 132 -8.27 8.03 -1.43
N LEU A 133 -9.56 8.39 -1.40
CA LEU A 133 -10.11 9.34 -0.42
C LEU A 133 -10.01 8.84 1.03
N GLN A 134 -10.24 7.54 1.27
CA GLN A 134 -10.05 6.94 2.60
C GLN A 134 -8.59 7.05 3.07
N ILE A 135 -7.63 6.84 2.18
CA ILE A 135 -6.21 6.97 2.49
C ILE A 135 -5.88 8.43 2.80
N TRP A 136 -6.36 9.38 2.00
CA TRP A 136 -6.21 10.83 2.26
C TRP A 136 -6.71 11.19 3.66
N HIS A 137 -7.93 10.77 3.99
CA HIS A 137 -8.51 10.99 5.32
C HIS A 137 -7.62 10.40 6.43
N ASN A 138 -7.15 9.17 6.25
CA ASN A 138 -6.30 8.50 7.24
C ASN A 138 -4.96 9.20 7.43
N ILE A 139 -4.34 9.69 6.36
CA ILE A 139 -3.09 10.45 6.43
C ILE A 139 -3.29 11.77 7.19
N VAL A 140 -4.36 12.51 6.86
CA VAL A 140 -4.70 13.78 7.49
C VAL A 140 -4.98 13.62 8.99
N THR A 141 -5.71 12.57 9.36
CA THR A 141 -6.08 12.30 10.76
C THR A 141 -4.95 11.71 11.60
N THR A 142 -3.97 11.05 10.97
CA THR A 142 -2.80 10.48 11.66
C THR A 142 -1.58 11.38 11.67
N GLY A 143 -1.53 12.38 10.78
CA GLY A 143 -0.40 13.29 10.64
C GLY A 143 -0.28 14.31 11.77
N VAL A 144 0.94 14.74 12.05
CA VAL A 144 1.19 15.91 12.92
C VAL A 144 0.75 17.20 12.20
N GLY A 145 0.16 18.16 12.94
CA GLY A 145 -0.64 19.27 12.39
C GLY A 145 -0.03 20.13 11.26
N TYR A 146 1.28 20.12 11.07
CA TYR A 146 1.96 20.77 9.92
C TYR A 146 1.64 20.11 8.57
N TYR A 147 1.29 18.82 8.57
CA TYR A 147 0.97 18.09 7.36
C TYR A 147 -0.44 18.37 6.83
N ILE A 148 -1.38 18.76 7.70
CA ILE A 148 -2.74 19.14 7.29
C ILE A 148 -2.70 20.26 6.26
N PHE A 149 -1.89 21.30 6.48
CA PHE A 149 -1.75 22.41 5.54
C PHE A 149 -1.16 21.96 4.20
N PHE A 150 -0.11 21.14 4.22
CA PHE A 150 0.51 20.60 3.01
C PHE A 150 -0.46 19.71 2.19
N TYR A 151 -1.34 18.97 2.87
CA TYR A 151 -2.29 18.07 2.21
C TYR A 151 -3.54 18.78 1.68
N VAL A 152 -4.02 19.82 2.36
CA VAL A 152 -5.15 20.64 1.88
C VAL A 152 -4.76 21.39 0.59
N GLU A 153 -3.55 21.93 0.54
CA GLU A 153 -3.04 22.64 -0.66
C GLU A 153 -2.93 21.71 -1.88
N LYS A 154 -2.51 20.45 -1.69
CA LYS A 154 -2.47 19.45 -2.77
C LYS A 154 -3.85 19.00 -3.26
N LEU A 155 -4.85 18.99 -2.40
CA LEU A 155 -6.22 18.61 -2.76
C LEU A 155 -6.98 19.71 -3.52
N GLY A 156 -6.40 20.92 -3.64
CA GLY A 156 -6.99 22.02 -4.43
C GLY A 156 -8.25 22.63 -3.82
N PHE A 157 -8.40 22.58 -2.50
CA PHE A 157 -9.43 23.31 -1.75
C PHE A 157 -8.95 24.70 -1.34
#